data_AF-A0AAU9WBT0-F1
#
_entry.id   AF-A0AAU9WBT0-F1
#
_cell.length_a   1.000
_cell.length_b   1.000
_cell.length_c   1.000
_cell.angle_alpha   90.00
_cell.angle_beta   90.00
_cell.angle_gamma   90.00
#
_symmetry.space_group_name_H-M   'P 1'
#
loop_
_entity.id
_entity.type
_entity.pdbx_description
1 polymer ?
#
loop_
_entity_poly.entity_id
_entity_poly.type
_entity_poly.pdbx_seq_one_letter_code
_entity_poly.pdbx_strand_id
1 'polypeptide(L)'
;EEVTLRFRCRQDFFKVGVTLTYFGFILWRFISLVLYSIHATDCFFREKLASYRCKNFTIFSHAKGVEISWQMSSFINTVLVILVLRKVPDFEGYISALRNNSKHARFWSLFAQLMVAVSYNIIVISTETSTVSKIIEVMFILGEIATTLVVYLWNTVPAPWKEPRDKVKNLAYSLTLLLFILENLYLFVLISTQAAFQVTGVNNFHRTPSALQAVTIVVNAAEATFYYAMMKFFWNKWFDDRRNLLINDNV
;
A
#
# COMPACT_ATOMS: atom_id res chain seq x y z
N GLU A 1 0.49 -41.08 -25.83
CA GLU A 1 0.13 -40.84 -24.41
C GLU A 1 1.30 -40.37 -23.55
N GLU A 2 2.51 -40.93 -23.66
CA GLU A 2 3.67 -40.50 -22.85
C GLU A 2 4.07 -39.03 -23.02
N VAL A 3 4.01 -38.50 -24.25
CA VAL A 3 4.32 -37.09 -24.54
C VAL A 3 3.33 -36.16 -23.80
N THR A 4 2.04 -36.50 -23.81
CA THR A 4 0.98 -35.74 -23.14
C THR A 4 1.12 -35.75 -21.62
N LEU A 5 1.57 -36.87 -21.04
CA LEU A 5 1.85 -37.02 -19.61
C LEU A 5 3.06 -36.19 -19.17
N ARG A 6 4.14 -36.19 -19.96
CA ARG A 6 5.36 -35.41 -19.68
C ARG A 6 5.11 -33.90 -19.78
N PHE A 7 4.27 -33.45 -20.73
CA PHE A 7 3.84 -32.05 -20.83
C PHE A 7 2.95 -31.62 -19.65
N ARG A 8 2.00 -32.46 -19.22
CA ARG A 8 1.13 -32.17 -18.06
C ARG A 8 1.95 -32.08 -16.76
N CYS A 9 2.86 -33.02 -16.53
CA CYS A 9 3.74 -33.01 -15.35
C CYS A 9 4.65 -31.76 -15.31
N ARG A 10 5.22 -31.35 -16.46
CA ARG A 10 6.00 -30.11 -16.58
C ARG A 10 5.17 -28.85 -16.31
N GLN A 11 3.93 -28.82 -16.78
CA GLN A 11 3.02 -27.70 -16.58
C GLN A 11 2.57 -27.58 -15.11
N ASP A 12 2.36 -28.70 -14.42
CA ASP A 12 2.01 -28.72 -13.01
C ASP A 12 3.20 -28.34 -12.12
N PHE A 13 4.42 -28.81 -12.44
CA PHE A 13 5.64 -28.40 -11.74
C PHE A 13 5.90 -26.90 -11.90
N PHE A 14 5.68 -26.36 -13.09
CA PHE A 14 5.78 -24.92 -13.34
C PHE A 14 4.76 -24.12 -12.52
N LYS A 15 3.50 -24.55 -12.47
CA LYS A 15 2.46 -23.90 -11.64
C LYS A 15 2.84 -23.91 -10.16
N VAL A 16 3.27 -25.05 -9.63
CA VAL A 16 3.71 -25.18 -8.23
C VAL A 16 4.90 -24.24 -7.95
N GLY A 17 5.88 -24.19 -8.85
CA GLY A 17 7.02 -23.28 -8.73
C GLY A 17 6.60 -21.80 -8.68
N VAL A 18 5.69 -21.37 -9.56
CA VAL A 18 5.16 -20.00 -9.57
C VAL A 18 4.41 -19.69 -8.27
N THR A 19 3.57 -20.62 -7.81
CA THR A 19 2.83 -20.48 -6.56
C THR A 19 3.75 -20.34 -5.35
N LEU A 20 4.75 -21.22 -5.21
CA LEU A 20 5.73 -21.14 -4.12
C LEU A 20 6.53 -19.84 -4.17
N THR A 21 6.92 -19.41 -5.36
CA THR A 21 7.63 -18.12 -5.55
C THR A 21 6.76 -16.96 -5.08
N TYR A 22 5.47 -16.95 -5.40
CA TYR A 22 4.55 -15.90 -4.97
C TYR A 22 4.34 -15.90 -3.45
N PHE A 23 4.19 -17.06 -2.82
CA PHE A 23 4.10 -17.14 -1.35
C PHE A 23 5.40 -16.71 -0.67
N GLY A 24 6.56 -17.08 -1.21
CA GLY A 24 7.86 -16.58 -0.75
C GLY A 24 7.96 -15.06 -0.87
N PHE A 25 7.43 -14.49 -1.95
CA PHE A 25 7.35 -13.05 -2.16
C PHE A 25 6.41 -12.35 -1.15
N ILE A 26 5.23 -12.92 -0.88
CA ILE A 26 4.33 -12.43 0.19
C ILE A 26 5.02 -12.49 1.55
N LEU A 27 5.72 -13.58 1.86
CA LEU A 27 6.46 -13.72 3.12
C LEU A 27 7.57 -12.67 3.23
N TRP A 28 8.33 -12.43 2.15
CA TRP A 28 9.33 -11.37 2.10
C TRP A 28 8.71 -9.99 2.36
N ARG A 29 7.56 -9.70 1.76
CA ARG A 29 6.82 -8.46 2.02
C ARG A 29 6.43 -8.30 3.48
N PHE A 30 5.96 -9.36 4.12
CA PHE A 30 5.66 -9.34 5.55
C PHE A 30 6.91 -9.04 6.40
N ILE A 31 8.01 -9.75 6.16
CA ILE A 31 9.27 -9.57 6.91
C ILE A 31 9.81 -8.15 6.72
N SER A 32 9.85 -7.67 5.48
CA SER A 32 10.34 -6.33 5.14
C SER A 32 9.46 -5.21 5.73
N LEU A 33 8.14 -5.40 5.79
CA LEU A 33 7.24 -4.49 6.52
C LEU A 33 7.60 -4.44 8.00
N VAL A 34 7.77 -5.58 8.67
CA VAL A 34 8.13 -5.62 10.10
C VAL A 34 9.46 -4.91 10.35
N LEU A 35 10.47 -5.17 9.52
CA LEU A 35 11.78 -4.51 9.65
C LEU A 35 11.70 -3.00 9.40
N TYR A 36 10.94 -2.58 8.39
CA TYR A 36 10.67 -1.17 8.15
C TYR A 36 9.94 -0.54 9.34
N SER A 37 8.94 -1.22 9.92
CA SER A 37 8.21 -0.72 11.07
C SER A 37 9.10 -0.51 12.29
N ILE A 38 10.03 -1.45 12.56
CA ILE A 38 11.03 -1.30 13.62
C ILE A 38 11.92 -0.08 13.35
N HIS A 39 12.45 0.05 12.13
CA HIS A 39 13.32 1.16 11.75
C HIS A 39 12.63 2.51 11.88
N ALA A 40 11.46 2.67 11.28
CA ALA A 40 10.72 3.92 11.29
C ALA A 40 10.24 4.30 12.70
N THR A 41 9.81 3.32 13.51
CA THR A 41 9.37 3.56 14.88
C THR A 41 10.55 3.95 15.80
N ASP A 42 11.69 3.27 15.70
CA ASP A 42 12.89 3.61 16.48
C ASP A 42 13.37 5.02 16.17
N CYS A 43 13.46 5.37 14.87
CA CYS A 43 13.88 6.68 14.43
C CYS A 43 12.90 7.79 14.85
N PHE A 44 11.60 7.52 14.79
CA PHE A 44 10.58 8.44 15.29
C PHE A 44 10.73 8.67 16.81
N PHE A 45 10.85 7.63 17.61
CA PHE A 45 10.89 7.80 19.08
C PHE A 45 12.22 8.37 19.57
N ARG A 46 13.35 7.96 19.00
CA ARG A 46 14.69 8.34 19.48
C ARG A 46 15.19 9.65 18.90
N GLU A 47 15.06 9.85 17.60
CA GLU A 47 15.61 11.02 16.92
C GLU A 47 14.55 12.06 16.56
N LYS A 48 13.25 11.73 16.67
CA LYS A 48 12.14 12.63 16.26
C LYS A 48 12.26 13.04 14.79
N LEU A 49 12.69 12.10 13.95
CA LEU A 49 12.89 12.28 12.51
C LEU A 49 12.15 11.21 11.72
N ALA A 50 11.91 11.50 10.43
CA ALA A 50 11.52 10.48 9.46
C ALA A 50 12.64 9.43 9.29
N SER A 51 12.24 8.18 8.98
CA SER A 51 13.13 7.01 8.92
C SER A 51 14.35 7.21 8.02
N TYR A 52 14.15 7.77 6.82
CA TYR A 52 15.23 7.98 5.86
C TYR A 52 16.24 9.06 6.26
N ARG A 53 15.94 9.90 7.26
CA ARG A 53 16.85 10.94 7.80
C ARG A 53 17.61 10.49 9.06
N CYS A 54 17.20 9.38 9.63
CA CYS A 54 17.81 8.78 10.81
C CYS A 54 19.28 8.43 10.57
N LYS A 55 20.16 8.78 11.50
CA LYS A 55 21.61 8.55 11.38
C LYS A 55 22.15 7.49 12.34
N ASN A 56 21.59 7.36 13.54
CA ASN A 56 22.14 6.49 14.58
C ASN A 56 21.34 5.20 14.79
N PHE A 57 20.68 4.71 13.74
CA PHE A 57 20.00 3.43 13.79
C PHE A 57 21.02 2.27 13.88
N THR A 58 20.88 1.42 14.90
CA THR A 58 21.91 0.42 15.27
C THR A 58 21.40 -1.03 15.29
N ILE A 59 20.10 -1.27 15.14
CA ILE A 59 19.52 -2.62 15.23
C ILE A 59 19.95 -3.48 14.02
N PHE A 60 20.01 -2.89 12.83
CA PHE A 60 20.54 -3.54 11.63
C PHE A 60 21.16 -2.53 10.64
N SER A 61 22.20 -2.96 9.92
CA SER A 61 23.07 -2.09 9.11
C SER A 61 22.44 -1.55 7.83
N HIS A 62 21.49 -2.28 7.22
CA HIS A 62 20.92 -1.97 5.91
C HIS A 62 19.51 -1.35 5.97
N ALA A 63 19.25 -0.48 6.94
CA ALA A 63 17.94 0.09 7.21
C ALA A 63 17.25 0.76 6.00
N LYS A 64 17.97 1.66 5.32
CA LYS A 64 17.48 2.32 4.10
C LYS A 64 17.25 1.34 2.95
N GLY A 65 18.11 0.33 2.82
CA GLY A 65 17.96 -0.71 1.80
C GLY A 65 16.71 -1.56 2.04
N VAL A 66 16.40 -1.87 3.30
CA VAL A 66 15.18 -2.58 3.69
C VAL A 66 13.92 -1.74 3.40
N GLU A 67 13.94 -0.45 3.70
CA GLU A 67 12.83 0.47 3.40
C GLU A 67 12.54 0.51 1.89
N ILE A 68 13.56 0.70 1.05
CA ILE A 68 13.41 0.66 -0.41
C ILE A 68 12.93 -0.73 -0.87
N SER A 69 13.47 -1.80 -0.31
CA SER A 69 13.09 -3.18 -0.67
C SER A 69 11.63 -3.48 -0.33
N TRP A 70 11.16 -3.08 0.85
CA TRP A 70 9.77 -3.19 1.26
C TRP A 70 8.87 -2.44 0.28
N GLN A 71 9.19 -1.19 -0.02
CA GLN A 71 8.37 -0.33 -0.86
C GLN A 71 8.33 -0.82 -2.32
N MET A 72 9.46 -1.27 -2.87
CA MET A 72 9.51 -1.92 -4.18
C MET A 72 8.67 -3.20 -4.20
N SER A 73 8.76 -4.02 -3.16
CA SER A 73 8.00 -5.26 -3.07
C SER A 73 6.50 -5.00 -2.95
N SER A 74 6.09 -3.98 -2.18
CA SER A 74 4.69 -3.55 -2.11
C SER A 74 4.19 -3.05 -3.46
N PHE A 75 4.93 -2.17 -4.14
CA PHE A 75 4.57 -1.67 -5.46
C PHE A 75 4.44 -2.80 -6.50
N ILE A 76 5.41 -3.71 -6.57
CA ILE A 76 5.36 -4.87 -7.47
C ILE A 76 4.13 -5.72 -7.19
N ASN A 77 3.81 -6.00 -5.91
CA ASN A 77 2.61 -6.75 -5.58
C ASN A 77 1.34 -6.03 -6.04
N THR A 78 1.25 -4.73 -5.82
CA THR A 78 0.10 -3.92 -6.24
C THR A 78 -0.09 -3.98 -7.75
N VAL A 79 0.99 -3.90 -8.53
CA VAL A 79 0.94 -4.10 -9.99
C VAL A 79 0.49 -5.51 -10.34
N LEU A 80 1.01 -6.56 -9.69
CA LEU A 80 0.58 -7.94 -9.92
C LEU A 80 -0.91 -8.12 -9.63
N VAL A 81 -1.43 -7.55 -8.54
CA VAL A 81 -2.85 -7.56 -8.19
C VAL A 81 -3.69 -6.91 -9.28
N ILE A 82 -3.29 -5.74 -9.77
CA ILE A 82 -3.99 -5.06 -10.88
C ILE A 82 -4.00 -5.95 -12.13
N LEU A 83 -2.88 -6.56 -12.48
CA LEU A 83 -2.78 -7.41 -13.67
C LEU A 83 -3.64 -8.68 -13.56
N VAL A 84 -3.69 -9.30 -12.38
CA VAL A 84 -4.47 -10.52 -12.12
C VAL A 84 -5.98 -10.25 -12.20
N LEU A 85 -6.45 -9.02 -11.97
CA LEU A 85 -7.87 -8.68 -12.11
C LEU A 85 -8.45 -8.95 -13.50
N ARG A 86 -7.63 -8.88 -14.56
CA ARG A 86 -8.07 -9.27 -15.92
C ARG A 86 -8.49 -10.73 -16.04
N LYS A 87 -8.13 -11.58 -15.08
CA LYS A 87 -8.48 -13.00 -15.04
C LYS A 87 -9.71 -13.27 -14.17
N VAL A 88 -10.25 -12.27 -13.49
CA VAL A 88 -11.46 -12.41 -12.67
C VAL A 88 -12.67 -12.39 -13.62
N PRO A 89 -13.57 -13.40 -13.57
CA PRO A 89 -14.65 -13.57 -14.54
C PRO A 89 -15.66 -12.40 -14.57
N ASP A 90 -15.78 -11.67 -13.47
CA ASP A 90 -16.69 -10.55 -13.29
C ASP A 90 -16.07 -9.17 -13.58
N PHE A 91 -14.84 -9.12 -14.09
CA PHE A 91 -14.14 -7.86 -14.31
C PHE A 91 -14.54 -7.21 -15.64
N GLU A 92 -15.28 -6.11 -15.56
CA GLU A 92 -15.78 -5.35 -16.72
C GLU A 92 -14.70 -4.52 -17.46
N GLY A 93 -13.44 -4.58 -17.01
CA GLY A 93 -12.33 -3.81 -17.57
C GLY A 93 -12.04 -2.50 -16.82
N TYR A 94 -10.79 -2.03 -16.93
CA TYR A 94 -10.29 -0.90 -16.13
C TYR A 94 -11.07 0.40 -16.32
N ILE A 95 -11.37 0.77 -17.57
CA ILE A 95 -12.06 2.02 -17.88
C ILE A 95 -13.52 1.96 -17.39
N SER A 96 -14.21 0.83 -17.58
CA SER A 96 -15.59 0.66 -17.09
C SER A 96 -15.61 0.77 -15.57
N ALA A 97 -14.68 0.10 -14.88
CA ALA A 97 -14.59 0.14 -13.44
C ALA A 97 -14.38 1.57 -12.92
N LEU A 98 -13.44 2.33 -13.49
CA LEU A 98 -13.20 3.72 -13.09
C LEU A 98 -14.40 4.62 -13.37
N ARG A 99 -15.02 4.52 -14.55
CA ARG A 99 -16.21 5.29 -14.93
C ARG A 99 -17.42 4.97 -14.04
N ASN A 100 -17.55 3.72 -13.61
CA ASN A 100 -18.63 3.34 -12.70
C ASN A 100 -18.40 3.93 -11.31
N ASN A 101 -17.19 3.80 -10.78
CA ASN A 101 -16.84 4.38 -9.48
C ASN A 101 -16.99 5.91 -9.44
N SER A 102 -16.64 6.62 -10.52
CA SER A 102 -16.67 8.09 -10.57
C SER A 102 -18.07 8.71 -10.42
N LYS A 103 -19.13 7.90 -10.51
CA LYS A 103 -20.51 8.32 -10.27
C LYS A 103 -20.84 8.48 -8.78
N HIS A 104 -19.95 8.06 -7.88
CA HIS A 104 -20.20 8.02 -6.44
C HIS A 104 -19.37 9.05 -5.68
N ALA A 105 -19.98 9.71 -4.70
CA ALA A 105 -19.30 10.75 -3.90
C ALA A 105 -18.05 10.23 -3.18
N ARG A 106 -18.05 8.97 -2.73
CA ARG A 106 -16.88 8.35 -2.08
C ARG A 106 -15.68 8.20 -2.98
N PHE A 107 -15.87 8.03 -4.30
CA PHE A 107 -14.76 8.06 -5.24
C PHE A 107 -14.06 9.42 -5.20
N TRP A 108 -14.82 10.51 -5.25
CA TRP A 108 -14.27 11.86 -5.19
C TRP A 108 -13.65 12.18 -3.83
N SER A 109 -14.22 11.66 -2.74
CA SER A 109 -13.63 11.78 -1.40
C SER A 109 -12.27 11.08 -1.31
N LEU A 110 -12.16 9.84 -1.81
CA LEU A 110 -10.90 9.10 -1.82
C LEU A 110 -9.87 9.76 -2.76
N PHE A 111 -10.33 10.26 -3.91
CA PHE A 111 -9.49 11.02 -4.83
C PHE A 111 -8.97 12.31 -4.18
N ALA A 112 -9.80 13.05 -3.45
CA ALA A 112 -9.37 14.23 -2.71
C ALA A 112 -8.33 13.88 -1.64
N GLN A 113 -8.52 12.78 -0.90
CA GLN A 113 -7.54 12.28 0.06
C GLN A 113 -6.21 11.92 -0.62
N LEU A 114 -6.25 11.26 -1.78
CA LEU A 114 -5.05 10.98 -2.59
C LEU A 114 -4.34 12.28 -2.99
N MET A 115 -5.08 13.29 -3.45
CA MET A 115 -4.47 14.58 -3.83
C MET A 115 -3.77 15.24 -2.64
N VAL A 116 -4.33 15.13 -1.43
CA VAL A 116 -3.69 15.66 -0.21
C VAL A 116 -2.43 14.87 0.15
N ALA A 117 -2.49 13.53 0.12
CA ALA A 117 -1.32 12.67 0.37
C ALA A 117 -0.19 12.97 -0.62
N VAL A 118 -0.48 13.00 -1.92
CA VAL A 118 0.49 13.37 -2.96
C VAL A 118 1.05 14.79 -2.75
N SER A 119 0.21 15.74 -2.34
CA SER A 119 0.67 17.11 -2.06
C SER A 119 1.65 17.15 -0.88
N TYR A 120 1.43 16.37 0.17
CA TYR A 120 2.37 16.25 1.29
C TYR A 120 3.72 15.71 0.81
N ASN A 121 3.71 14.58 0.09
CA ASN A 121 4.92 13.97 -0.45
C ASN A 121 5.68 14.96 -1.37
N ILE A 122 4.98 15.77 -2.17
CA ILE A 122 5.59 16.84 -2.99
C ILE A 122 6.27 17.89 -2.10
N ILE A 123 5.62 18.36 -1.03
CA ILE A 123 6.22 19.31 -0.07
C ILE A 123 7.52 18.72 0.50
N VAL A 124 7.49 17.45 0.91
CA VAL A 124 8.68 16.77 1.44
C VAL A 124 9.79 16.71 0.39
N ILE A 125 9.51 16.26 -0.84
CA ILE A 125 10.46 16.22 -1.96
C ILE A 125 11.08 17.60 -2.24
N SER A 126 10.27 18.65 -2.22
CA SER A 126 10.72 20.02 -2.51
C SER A 126 11.65 20.57 -1.44
N THR A 127 11.53 20.12 -0.18
CA THR A 127 12.39 20.58 0.92
C THR A 127 13.61 19.71 1.17
N GLU A 128 13.56 18.44 0.75
CA GLU A 128 14.64 17.48 0.98
C GLU A 128 15.86 17.76 0.08
N THR A 129 17.06 17.50 0.60
CA THR A 129 18.32 17.66 -0.15
C THR A 129 18.88 16.34 -0.64
N SER A 130 18.62 15.24 0.09
CA SER A 130 19.13 13.93 -0.29
C SER A 130 18.36 13.33 -1.47
N THR A 131 19.07 12.96 -2.54
CA THR A 131 18.49 12.27 -3.70
C THR A 131 17.82 10.96 -3.31
N VAL A 132 18.40 10.20 -2.37
CA VAL A 132 17.85 8.91 -1.92
C VAL A 132 16.50 9.12 -1.24
N SER A 133 16.39 10.13 -0.37
CA SER A 133 15.14 10.47 0.30
C SER A 133 14.07 10.92 -0.69
N LYS A 134 14.43 11.75 -1.69
CA LYS A 134 13.50 12.11 -2.78
C LYS A 134 12.98 10.90 -3.55
N ILE A 135 13.83 9.91 -3.81
CA ILE A 135 13.42 8.67 -4.50
C ILE A 135 12.40 7.90 -3.65
N ILE A 136 12.62 7.79 -2.34
CA ILE A 136 11.69 7.13 -1.41
C ILE A 136 10.31 7.81 -1.43
N GLU A 137 10.27 9.15 -1.38
CA GLU A 137 9.02 9.93 -1.45
C GLU A 137 8.30 9.77 -2.79
N VAL A 138 9.03 9.74 -3.92
CA VAL A 138 8.45 9.44 -5.23
C VAL A 138 7.84 8.04 -5.25
N MET A 139 8.48 7.06 -4.61
CA MET A 139 7.93 5.72 -4.48
C MET A 139 6.67 5.67 -3.60
N PHE A 140 6.53 6.56 -2.61
CA PHE A 140 5.30 6.69 -1.82
C PHE A 140 4.16 7.17 -2.71
N ILE A 141 4.38 8.25 -3.49
CA ILE A 141 3.40 8.75 -4.47
C ILE A 141 2.95 7.64 -5.43
N LEU A 142 3.89 6.88 -5.99
CA LEU A 142 3.56 5.78 -6.90
C LEU A 142 2.76 4.67 -6.19
N GLY A 143 3.12 4.35 -4.94
CA GLY A 143 2.41 3.40 -4.10
C GLY A 143 0.99 3.83 -3.75
N GLU A 144 0.79 5.11 -3.41
CA GLU A 144 -0.51 5.71 -3.09
C GLU A 144 -1.45 5.66 -4.31
N ILE A 145 -0.95 6.08 -5.47
CA ILE A 145 -1.71 6.03 -6.74
C ILE A 145 -2.07 4.59 -7.09
N ALA A 146 -1.10 3.67 -7.02
CA ALA A 146 -1.31 2.27 -7.38
C ALA A 146 -2.30 1.58 -6.42
N THR A 147 -2.22 1.86 -5.11
CA THR A 147 -3.13 1.30 -4.10
C THR A 147 -4.54 1.87 -4.27
N THR A 148 -4.66 3.16 -4.55
CA THR A 148 -5.95 3.80 -4.87
C THR A 148 -6.60 3.14 -6.09
N LEU A 149 -5.79 2.85 -7.12
CA LEU A 149 -6.26 2.14 -8.30
C LEU A 149 -6.75 0.73 -7.95
N VAL A 150 -6.02 -0.02 -7.11
CA VAL A 150 -6.50 -1.32 -6.59
C VAL A 150 -7.85 -1.17 -5.91
N VAL A 151 -8.04 -0.18 -5.04
CA VAL A 151 -9.33 0.06 -4.36
C VAL A 151 -10.46 0.29 -5.34
N TYR A 152 -10.28 1.15 -6.35
CA TYR A 152 -11.30 1.39 -7.36
C TYR A 152 -11.64 0.12 -8.16
N LEU A 153 -10.64 -0.66 -8.56
CA LEU A 153 -10.87 -1.87 -9.34
C LEU A 153 -11.46 -3.01 -8.50
N TRP A 154 -11.04 -3.15 -7.24
CA TRP A 154 -11.57 -4.15 -6.32
C TRP A 154 -12.97 -3.83 -5.83
N ASN A 155 -13.38 -2.56 -5.87
CA ASN A 155 -14.75 -2.17 -5.54
C ASN A 155 -15.77 -2.79 -6.51
N THR A 156 -15.39 -3.04 -7.76
CA THR A 156 -16.31 -3.51 -8.81
C THR A 156 -16.41 -5.02 -8.95
N VAL A 157 -15.48 -5.77 -8.36
CA VAL A 157 -15.51 -7.24 -8.36
C VAL A 157 -16.00 -7.75 -7.00
N PRO A 158 -16.74 -8.88 -6.91
CA PRO A 158 -17.02 -9.50 -5.62
C PRO A 158 -15.73 -10.03 -5.00
N ALA A 159 -15.74 -10.32 -3.70
CA ALA A 159 -14.61 -11.01 -3.11
C ALA A 159 -14.53 -12.44 -3.70
N PRO A 160 -13.35 -12.99 -3.98
CA PRO A 160 -13.19 -14.28 -4.65
C PRO A 160 -13.59 -15.50 -3.80
N TRP A 161 -14.22 -15.31 -2.63
CA TRP A 161 -14.59 -16.39 -1.70
C TRP A 161 -15.56 -17.45 -2.28
N LYS A 162 -16.13 -17.21 -3.47
CA LYS A 162 -17.10 -18.12 -4.10
C LYS A 162 -16.54 -19.27 -4.91
N GLU A 163 -15.21 -19.43 -5.02
CA GLU A 163 -14.63 -20.67 -5.57
C GLU A 163 -14.07 -21.57 -4.45
N PRO A 164 -14.92 -22.37 -3.76
CA PRO A 164 -14.48 -23.26 -2.68
C PRO A 164 -13.52 -24.38 -3.15
N ARG A 165 -13.35 -24.55 -4.47
CA ARG A 165 -12.47 -25.55 -5.07
C ARG A 165 -10.99 -25.15 -5.12
N ASP A 166 -10.63 -23.86 -5.00
CA ASP A 166 -9.23 -23.41 -5.11
C ASP A 166 -8.71 -22.76 -3.83
N LYS A 167 -8.42 -23.60 -2.83
CA LYS A 167 -7.90 -23.18 -1.51
C LYS A 167 -6.61 -22.35 -1.61
N VAL A 168 -5.78 -22.60 -2.60
CA VAL A 168 -4.47 -21.95 -2.77
C VAL A 168 -4.65 -20.50 -3.21
N LYS A 169 -5.51 -20.25 -4.22
CA LYS A 169 -5.84 -18.88 -4.65
C LYS A 169 -6.53 -18.10 -3.54
N ASN A 170 -7.45 -18.73 -2.81
CA ASN A 170 -8.13 -18.09 -1.68
C ASN A 170 -7.12 -17.68 -0.61
N LEU A 171 -6.18 -18.56 -0.25
CA LEU A 171 -5.12 -18.22 0.70
C LEU A 171 -4.24 -17.07 0.19
N ALA A 172 -3.81 -17.11 -1.08
CA ALA A 172 -3.00 -16.06 -1.68
C ALA A 172 -3.72 -14.69 -1.68
N TYR A 173 -5.01 -14.69 -2.00
CA TYR A 173 -5.87 -13.52 -1.91
C TYR A 173 -5.96 -12.98 -0.48
N SER A 174 -6.28 -13.85 0.48
CA SER A 174 -6.36 -13.50 1.90
C SER A 174 -5.04 -12.91 2.38
N LEU A 175 -3.90 -13.58 2.18
CA LEU A 175 -2.60 -13.04 2.62
C LEU A 175 -2.27 -11.69 1.97
N THR A 176 -2.61 -11.51 0.70
CA THR A 176 -2.41 -10.23 0.00
C THR A 176 -3.23 -9.12 0.65
N LEU A 177 -4.49 -9.41 0.94
CA LEU A 177 -5.42 -8.47 1.57
C LEU A 177 -4.99 -8.14 3.00
N LEU A 178 -4.36 -9.10 3.70
CA LEU A 178 -3.88 -8.94 5.07
C LEU A 178 -2.70 -7.98 5.07
N LEU A 179 -1.78 -8.16 4.13
CA LEU A 179 -0.65 -7.27 3.97
C LEU A 179 -1.11 -5.85 3.62
N PHE A 180 -2.09 -5.68 2.73
CA PHE A 180 -2.65 -4.35 2.47
C PHE A 180 -3.23 -3.72 3.74
N ILE A 181 -3.99 -4.48 4.55
CA ILE A 181 -4.52 -3.99 5.83
C ILE A 181 -3.38 -3.58 6.76
N LEU A 182 -2.39 -4.45 6.98
CA LEU A 182 -1.29 -4.21 7.92
C LEU A 182 -0.40 -3.03 7.49
N GLU A 183 -0.05 -2.94 6.20
CA GLU A 183 0.75 -1.84 5.66
C GLU A 183 0.04 -0.50 5.87
N ASN A 184 -1.23 -0.41 5.46
CA ASN A 184 -1.99 0.84 5.58
C ASN A 184 -2.33 1.19 7.03
N LEU A 185 -2.58 0.19 7.90
CA LEU A 185 -2.76 0.40 9.33
C LEU A 185 -1.49 0.95 9.97
N TYR A 186 -0.33 0.37 9.66
CA TYR A 186 0.94 0.82 10.18
C TYR A 186 1.25 2.26 9.74
N LEU A 187 1.10 2.57 8.44
CA LEU A 187 1.31 3.93 7.92
C LEU A 187 0.34 4.93 8.54
N PHE A 188 -0.94 4.57 8.71
CA PHE A 188 -1.90 5.41 9.41
C PHE A 188 -1.44 5.74 10.84
N VAL A 189 -1.02 4.74 11.62
CA VAL A 189 -0.55 4.93 13.00
C VAL A 189 0.73 5.77 13.02
N LEU A 190 1.70 5.46 12.16
CA LEU A 190 2.98 6.16 12.09
C LEU A 190 2.77 7.64 11.76
N ILE A 191 2.04 7.94 10.67
CA ILE A 191 1.83 9.31 10.18
C ILE A 191 0.96 10.11 11.14
N SER A 192 -0.07 9.50 11.73
CA SER A 192 -0.87 10.15 12.79
C SER A 192 -0.01 10.53 13.98
N THR A 193 0.86 9.62 14.42
CA THR A 193 1.78 9.87 15.54
C THR A 193 2.79 10.96 15.18
N GLN A 194 3.35 10.92 13.96
CA GLN A 194 4.24 11.96 13.44
C GLN A 194 3.56 13.34 13.43
N ALA A 195 2.33 13.45 12.93
CA ALA A 195 1.56 14.69 12.95
C ALA A 195 1.30 15.18 14.38
N ALA A 196 0.92 14.29 15.30
CA ALA A 196 0.64 14.62 16.70
C ALA A 196 1.87 15.17 17.45
N PHE A 197 3.05 14.60 17.17
CA PHE A 197 4.32 15.03 17.79
C PHE A 197 5.09 16.05 16.95
N GLN A 198 4.49 16.61 15.90
CA GLN A 198 5.12 17.57 14.98
C GLN A 198 6.43 17.06 14.35
N VAL A 199 6.58 15.74 14.24
CA VAL A 199 7.67 15.11 13.50
C VAL A 199 7.21 15.02 12.05
N THR A 200 7.89 15.70 11.14
CA THR A 200 7.55 15.72 9.72
C THR A 200 8.74 15.30 8.86
N GLY A 201 8.47 14.87 7.63
CA GLY A 201 9.51 14.63 6.63
C GLY A 201 10.19 15.93 6.15
N VAL A 202 9.56 17.08 6.41
CA VAL A 202 9.98 18.38 5.88
C VAL A 202 11.32 18.83 6.44
N ASN A 203 12.24 19.17 5.54
CA ASN A 203 13.54 19.67 5.93
C ASN A 203 13.47 21.09 6.50
N ASN A 204 14.23 21.35 7.56
CA ASN A 204 14.23 22.62 8.28
C ASN A 204 12.83 23.08 8.75
N PHE A 205 11.94 22.14 9.07
CA PHE A 205 10.56 22.41 9.48
C PHE A 205 10.43 23.55 10.51
N HIS A 206 11.27 23.55 11.55
CA HIS A 206 11.26 24.59 12.58
C HIS A 206 11.71 25.99 12.13
N ARG A 207 12.34 26.12 10.95
CA ARG A 207 12.73 27.41 10.35
C ARG A 207 11.69 27.93 9.35
N THR A 208 10.71 27.10 8.98
CA THR A 208 9.63 27.48 8.07
C THR A 208 8.68 28.48 8.76
N PRO A 209 8.04 29.43 8.05
CA PRO A 209 7.03 30.31 8.64
C PRO A 209 5.91 29.54 9.36
N SER A 210 5.41 30.08 10.49
CA SER A 210 4.43 29.39 11.36
C SER A 210 3.14 28.96 10.64
N ALA A 211 2.62 29.78 9.72
CA ALA A 211 1.45 29.44 8.91
C ALA A 211 1.71 28.22 8.02
N LEU A 212 2.88 28.15 7.39
CA LEU A 212 3.28 27.02 6.55
C LEU A 212 3.55 25.76 7.38
N GLN A 213 4.11 25.90 8.60
CA GLN A 213 4.24 24.78 9.52
C GLN A 213 2.87 24.18 9.88
N ALA A 214 1.89 25.02 10.20
CA ALA A 214 0.53 24.58 10.51
C ALA A 214 -0.12 23.87 9.32
N VAL A 215 0.01 24.43 8.12
CA VAL A 215 -0.48 23.79 6.88
C VAL A 215 0.18 22.42 6.68
N THR A 216 1.50 22.31 6.81
CA THR A 216 2.21 21.03 6.68
C THR A 216 1.71 19.99 7.68
N ILE A 217 1.48 20.37 8.95
CA ILE A 217 0.95 19.44 9.96
C ILE A 217 -0.46 18.98 9.58
N VAL A 218 -1.32 19.89 9.13
CA VAL A 218 -2.69 19.55 8.71
C VAL A 218 -2.67 18.62 7.51
N VAL A 219 -1.82 18.88 6.51
CA VAL A 219 -1.70 18.03 5.32
C VAL A 219 -1.12 16.66 5.70
N ASN A 220 -0.14 16.59 6.60
CA ASN A 220 0.40 15.33 7.15
C ASN A 220 -0.68 14.52 7.89
N ALA A 221 -1.48 15.17 8.73
CA ALA A 221 -2.59 14.52 9.42
C ALA A 221 -3.66 14.04 8.43
N ALA A 222 -3.93 14.81 7.37
CA ALA A 222 -4.86 14.44 6.33
C ALA A 222 -4.34 13.27 5.47
N GLU A 223 -3.04 13.17 5.23
CA GLU A 223 -2.40 12.00 4.63
C GLU A 223 -2.63 10.74 5.48
N ALA A 224 -2.57 10.81 6.81
CA ALA A 224 -2.93 9.66 7.64
C ALA A 224 -4.37 9.18 7.38
N THR A 225 -5.31 10.10 7.14
CA THR A 225 -6.71 9.72 6.82
C THR A 225 -6.84 8.97 5.50
N PHE A 226 -5.94 9.20 4.54
CA PHE A 226 -5.86 8.42 3.30
C PHE A 226 -5.51 6.96 3.60
N TYR A 227 -4.45 6.71 4.39
CA TYR A 227 -4.05 5.36 4.78
C TYR A 227 -5.14 4.65 5.60
N TYR A 228 -5.83 5.38 6.47
CA TYR A 228 -7.00 4.84 7.18
C TYR A 228 -8.13 4.43 6.21
N ALA A 229 -8.44 5.25 5.21
CA ALA A 229 -9.46 4.92 4.21
C ALA A 229 -9.10 3.67 3.40
N MET A 230 -7.83 3.52 3.01
CA MET A 230 -7.33 2.32 2.32
C MET A 230 -7.45 1.09 3.22
N MET A 231 -6.97 1.17 4.45
CA MET A 231 -7.07 0.09 5.43
C MET A 231 -8.52 -0.34 5.65
N LYS A 232 -9.44 0.62 5.84
CA LYS A 232 -10.87 0.37 6.04
C LYS A 232 -11.49 -0.33 4.83
N PHE A 233 -11.14 0.09 3.62
CA PHE A 233 -11.63 -0.56 2.41
C PHE A 233 -11.20 -2.02 2.35
N PHE A 234 -9.90 -2.31 2.56
CA PHE A 234 -9.41 -3.69 2.55
C PHE A 234 -10.02 -4.50 3.69
N TRP A 235 -10.11 -3.96 4.90
CA TRP A 235 -10.79 -4.62 6.00
C TRP A 235 -12.22 -5.05 5.63
N ASN A 236 -13.01 -4.12 5.09
CA ASN A 236 -14.36 -4.42 4.64
C ASN A 236 -14.37 -5.45 3.49
N LYS A 237 -13.41 -5.38 2.58
CA LYS A 237 -13.27 -6.34 1.48
C LYS A 237 -12.95 -7.76 1.95
N TRP A 238 -12.30 -7.90 3.10
CA TRP A 238 -12.04 -9.19 3.72
C TRP A 238 -13.35 -9.90 4.11
N PHE A 239 -14.28 -9.15 4.72
CA PHE A 239 -15.46 -9.71 5.39
C PHE A 239 -16.76 -9.57 4.60
N ASP A 240 -16.90 -8.53 3.77
CA ASP A 240 -18.09 -8.29 2.96
C ASP A 240 -17.84 -8.72 1.50
N ASP A 241 -18.62 -9.70 1.07
CA ASP A 241 -18.58 -10.29 -0.28
C ASP A 241 -19.24 -9.39 -1.34
N ARG A 242 -19.90 -8.29 -0.93
CA ARG A 242 -20.62 -7.41 -1.84
C ARG A 242 -19.68 -6.60 -2.74
N ARG A 243 -20.13 -6.38 -3.97
CA ARG A 243 -19.64 -5.29 -4.82
C ARG A 243 -20.02 -3.95 -4.19
N ASN A 244 -19.34 -2.87 -4.57
CA ASN A 244 -19.74 -1.52 -4.21
C ASN A 244 -19.59 -1.17 -2.71
N LEU A 245 -18.50 -1.58 -2.07
CA LEU A 245 -18.16 -1.18 -0.70
C LEU A 245 -17.94 0.34 -0.57
N LEU A 246 -17.62 1.03 -1.66
CA LEU A 246 -17.60 2.49 -1.74
C LEU A 246 -19.01 3.13 -1.82
N ILE A 247 -20.09 2.35 -1.81
CA ILE A 247 -21.47 2.85 -1.97
C ILE A 247 -22.36 2.47 -0.77
N ASN A 248 -22.18 1.27 -0.21
CA ASN A 248 -23.08 0.74 0.81
C ASN A 248 -22.58 1.01 2.24
N ASP A 249 -23.13 2.05 2.89
CA ASP A 249 -22.95 2.35 4.32
C ASP A 249 -24.10 1.83 5.17
N ASN A 250 -24.31 0.52 5.15
CA ASN A 250 -25.14 -0.12 6.19
C ASN A 250 -24.25 -1.07 7.01
N VAL A 251 -23.19 -0.54 7.66
CA VAL A 251 -22.68 -0.88 9.01
C VAL A 251 -21.79 0.27 9.51
#